data_AF-A0AB39V5T0-F1
#
_entry.id   AF-A0AB39V5T0-F1
#
_cell.length_a   1.000
_cell.length_b   1.000
_cell.length_c   1.000
_cell.angle_alpha   90.00
_cell.angle_beta   90.00
_cell.angle_gamma   90.00
#
_symmetry.space_group_name_H-M   'P 1'
#
loop_
_entity.id
_entity.type
_entity.pdbx_description
1 polymer ?
#
loop_
_entity_poly.entity_id
_entity_poly.type
_entity_poly.pdbx_seq_one_letter_code
_entity_poly.pdbx_strand_id
1 'polypeptide(L)'
;MDSQNTLEIIVDEIENILNDIFLSGFHSVPDSLINRIEQQFKVCKDIGMSKAAQLLAGLRDELNKRKNSFEYNSETVADFFTKIEFYIENFRNY
;
A
#
# COMPACT_ATOMS: atom_id res chain seq x y z
N MET A 1 12.66 -21.69 -0.79
CA MET A 1 12.70 -20.23 -0.98
C MET A 1 13.21 -19.65 0.32
N ASP A 2 14.32 -18.92 0.27
CA ASP A 2 14.89 -18.27 1.45
C ASP A 2 13.96 -17.15 1.90
N SER A 3 13.75 -17.01 3.21
CA SER A 3 12.83 -16.02 3.79
C SER A 3 13.14 -14.58 3.35
N GLN A 4 14.43 -14.28 3.11
CA GLN A 4 14.88 -12.98 2.61
C GLN A 4 14.39 -12.69 1.19
N ASN A 5 14.39 -13.71 0.31
CA ASN A 5 13.86 -13.59 -1.04
C ASN A 5 12.33 -13.38 -1.02
N THR A 6 11.63 -14.03 -0.08
CA THR A 6 10.18 -13.80 0.11
C THR A 6 9.87 -12.37 0.54
N LEU A 7 10.66 -11.77 1.44
CA LEU A 7 10.42 -10.40 1.89
C LEU A 7 10.68 -9.37 0.78
N GLU A 8 11.75 -9.53 0.00
CA GLU A 8 12.03 -8.68 -1.16
C GLU A 8 10.87 -8.67 -2.15
N ILE A 9 10.36 -9.86 -2.52
CA ILE A 9 9.21 -9.98 -3.45
C ILE A 9 7.99 -9.20 -2.94
N ILE A 10 7.74 -9.22 -1.63
CA ILE A 10 6.59 -8.51 -1.05
C ILE A 10 6.82 -7.01 -1.11
N VAL A 11 8.03 -6.55 -0.77
CA VAL A 11 8.37 -5.13 -0.80
C VAL A 11 8.31 -4.58 -2.22
N ASP A 12 8.84 -5.32 -3.20
CA ASP A 12 8.73 -4.98 -4.63
C ASP A 12 7.28 -4.82 -5.07
N GLU A 13 6.40 -5.73 -4.65
CA GLU A 13 4.99 -5.65 -5.02
C GLU A 13 4.27 -4.47 -4.35
N ILE A 14 4.62 -4.12 -3.11
CA ILE A 14 4.08 -2.92 -2.47
C ILE A 14 4.60 -1.66 -3.19
N GLU A 15 5.86 -1.62 -3.57
CA GLU A 15 6.43 -0.51 -4.33
C GLU A 15 5.74 -0.32 -5.69
N ASN A 16 5.47 -1.42 -6.40
CA ASN A 16 4.69 -1.38 -7.64
C ASN A 16 3.28 -0.82 -7.42
N ILE A 17 2.62 -1.18 -6.32
CA ILE A 17 1.31 -0.61 -5.95
C ILE A 17 1.42 0.90 -5.70
N LEU A 18 2.45 1.35 -4.98
CA LEU A 18 2.66 2.79 -4.73
C LEU A 18 2.86 3.53 -6.05
N ASN A 19 3.71 3.02 -6.95
CA ASN A 19 3.94 3.62 -8.26
C ASN A 19 2.65 3.78 -9.06
N ASP A 20 1.77 2.77 -9.07
CA ASP A 20 0.48 2.85 -9.76
C ASP A 20 -0.46 3.91 -9.14
N ILE A 21 -0.45 4.03 -7.80
CA ILE A 21 -1.22 5.06 -7.09
C ILE A 21 -0.69 6.45 -7.45
N PHE A 22 0.63 6.64 -7.43
CA PHE A 22 1.27 7.89 -7.78
C PHE A 22 0.96 8.31 -9.22
N LEU A 23 1.05 7.39 -10.18
CA LEU A 23 0.71 7.63 -11.58
C LEU A 23 -0.78 7.94 -11.79
N SER A 24 -1.66 7.43 -10.92
CA SER A 24 -3.08 7.81 -10.92
C SER A 24 -3.34 9.23 -10.38
N GLY A 25 -2.29 9.91 -9.91
CA GLY A 25 -2.34 11.21 -9.26
C GLY A 25 -3.09 11.18 -7.94
N PHE A 26 -3.26 10.02 -7.30
CA PHE A 26 -4.16 9.79 -6.17
C PHE A 26 -5.65 10.03 -6.47
N HIS A 27 -6.04 10.37 -7.70
CA HIS A 27 -7.42 10.77 -7.96
C HIS A 27 -8.27 9.59 -8.38
N SER A 28 -7.78 8.65 -9.20
CA SER A 28 -8.61 7.58 -9.75
C SER A 28 -7.89 6.24 -9.82
N VAL A 29 -8.03 5.45 -8.77
CA VAL A 29 -7.52 4.08 -8.75
C VAL A 29 -8.60 3.10 -9.24
N PRO A 30 -8.25 2.14 -10.10
CA PRO A 30 -9.18 1.08 -10.51
C PRO A 30 -9.41 0.07 -9.37
N ASP A 31 -10.56 -0.62 -9.36
CA ASP A 31 -10.86 -1.66 -8.35
C ASP A 31 -9.80 -2.79 -8.34
N SER A 32 -9.14 -3.04 -9.48
CA SER A 32 -8.02 -3.98 -9.56
C SER A 32 -6.84 -3.58 -8.66
N LEU A 33 -6.54 -2.28 -8.55
CA LEU A 33 -5.47 -1.77 -7.69
C LEU A 33 -5.88 -1.88 -6.22
N ILE A 34 -7.14 -1.58 -5.88
CA ILE A 34 -7.68 -1.82 -4.53
C ILE A 34 -7.54 -3.28 -4.12
N ASN A 35 -7.87 -4.21 -5.03
CA ASN A 35 -7.74 -5.64 -4.76
C ASN A 35 -6.28 -6.07 -4.57
N ARG A 36 -5.32 -5.46 -5.28
CA ARG A 36 -3.89 -5.71 -5.07
C ARG A 36 -3.42 -5.21 -3.70
N ILE A 37 -3.87 -4.03 -3.28
CA ILE A 37 -3.61 -3.53 -1.91
C ILE A 37 -4.16 -4.51 -0.87
N GLU A 38 -5.38 -5.02 -1.07
CA GLU A 38 -6.00 -6.03 -0.19
C GLU A 38 -5.21 -7.34 -0.11
N GLN A 39 -4.69 -7.80 -1.26
CA GLN A 39 -3.85 -9.00 -1.31
C GLN A 39 -2.55 -8.79 -0.52
N GLN A 40 -1.86 -7.66 -0.72
CA GLN A 40 -0.62 -7.38 0.01
C GLN A 40 -0.85 -7.13 1.50
N PHE A 41 -1.97 -6.52 1.87
CA PHE A 41 -2.40 -6.42 3.26
C PHE A 41 -2.45 -7.81 3.92
N LYS A 42 -3.10 -8.79 3.28
CA LYS A 42 -3.21 -10.17 3.81
C LYS A 42 -1.85 -10.83 3.94
N VAL A 43 -1.03 -10.74 2.89
CA VAL A 43 0.33 -11.30 2.90
C VAL A 43 1.16 -10.71 4.04
N CYS A 44 1.19 -9.38 4.17
CA CYS A 44 1.91 -8.69 5.25
C CYS A 44 1.41 -9.11 6.63
N LYS A 45 0.10 -9.29 6.80
CA LYS A 45 -0.49 -9.75 8.05
C LYS A 45 -0.05 -11.17 8.40
N ASP A 46 -0.07 -12.08 7.44
CA ASP A 46 0.20 -13.51 7.65
C ASP A 46 1.67 -13.79 8.00
N ILE A 47 2.59 -12.97 7.51
CA ILE A 47 4.04 -13.10 7.78
C ILE A 47 4.53 -12.23 8.94
N GLY A 48 3.65 -11.50 9.60
CA GLY A 48 3.99 -10.68 10.77
C GLY A 48 4.48 -9.25 10.48
N MET A 49 4.44 -8.78 9.23
CA MET A 49 4.68 -7.37 8.86
C MET A 49 3.49 -6.47 9.23
N SER A 50 3.16 -6.46 10.52
CA SER A 50 1.93 -5.87 11.05
C SER A 50 1.82 -4.36 10.77
N LYS A 51 2.96 -3.64 10.76
CA LYS A 51 2.96 -2.20 10.45
C LYS A 51 2.64 -1.93 8.98
N ALA A 52 3.24 -2.69 8.06
CA ALA A 52 2.91 -2.60 6.63
C ALA A 52 1.43 -2.94 6.39
N ALA A 53 0.92 -4.01 7.01
CA ALA A 53 -0.49 -4.39 6.91
C ALA A 53 -1.44 -3.26 7.38
N GLN A 54 -1.14 -2.61 8.51
CA GLN A 54 -1.94 -1.48 9.01
C GLN A 54 -1.94 -0.29 8.04
N LEU A 55 -0.78 0.04 7.47
CA LEU A 55 -0.65 1.15 6.52
C LEU A 55 -1.40 0.85 5.22
N LEU A 56 -1.28 -0.36 4.67
CA LEU A 56 -1.99 -0.81 3.47
C LEU A 56 -3.51 -0.82 3.67
N ALA A 57 -3.99 -1.26 4.84
CA ALA A 57 -5.42 -1.20 5.17
C ALA A 57 -5.93 0.24 5.21
N GLY A 58 -5.19 1.15 5.84
CA GLY A 58 -5.55 2.57 5.89
C GLY A 58 -5.58 3.22 4.51
N LEU A 59 -4.57 2.94 3.67
CA LEU A 59 -4.52 3.40 2.29
C LEU A 59 -5.71 2.87 1.47
N ARG A 60 -5.99 1.57 1.55
CA ARG A 60 -7.15 0.93 0.89
C ARG A 60 -8.46 1.59 1.29
N ASP A 61 -8.65 1.81 2.58
CA ASP A 61 -9.91 2.35 3.11
C ASP A 61 -10.12 3.79 2.65
N GLU A 62 -9.07 4.61 2.66
CA GLU A 62 -9.15 5.98 2.18
C GLU A 62 -9.41 6.05 0.66
N LEU A 63 -8.74 5.20 -0.13
CA LEU A 63 -9.00 5.13 -1.58
C LEU A 63 -10.43 4.64 -1.88
N ASN A 64 -10.98 3.72 -1.06
CA ASN A 64 -12.36 3.24 -1.22
C ASN A 64 -13.41 4.30 -0.90
N LYS A 65 -13.12 5.22 0.03
CA LYS A 65 -14.01 6.36 0.32
C LYS A 65 -14.28 7.21 -0.91
N ARG A 66 -13.42 7.18 -1.94
CA ARG A 66 -13.67 7.89 -3.21
C ARG A 66 -15.01 7.53 -3.86
N LYS A 67 -15.51 6.29 -3.68
CA LYS A 67 -16.86 5.89 -4.14
C LYS A 67 -17.95 6.79 -3.53
N ASN A 68 -17.68 7.38 -2.37
CA ASN A 68 -18.45 8.40 -1.69
C ASN A 68 -17.65 9.72 -1.67
N SER A 69 -17.74 10.52 -2.74
CA SER A 69 -16.88 11.70 -2.97
C SER A 69 -16.86 12.74 -1.84
N PHE A 70 -17.84 12.74 -0.93
CA PHE A 70 -17.88 13.62 0.24
C PHE A 70 -16.91 13.21 1.36
N GLU A 71 -16.48 11.96 1.40
CA GLU A 71 -15.60 11.40 2.43
C GLU A 71 -14.14 11.30 1.98
N TYR A 72 -13.86 11.56 0.71
CA TYR A 72 -12.55 11.38 0.12
C TYR A 72 -11.60 12.53 0.43
N ASN A 73 -10.44 12.24 1.04
CA ASN A 73 -9.38 13.22 1.24
C ASN A 73 -8.05 12.75 0.62
N SER A 74 -7.65 13.40 -0.48
CA SER A 74 -6.38 13.12 -1.16
C SER A 74 -5.14 13.38 -0.30
N GLU A 75 -5.20 14.29 0.67
CA GLU A 75 -4.10 14.52 1.61
C GLU A 75 -3.90 13.32 2.54
N THR A 76 -5.00 12.71 3.00
CA THR A 76 -4.95 11.48 3.81
C THR A 76 -4.36 10.31 2.99
N VAL A 77 -4.72 10.19 1.71
CA VAL A 77 -4.11 9.19 0.82
C VAL A 77 -2.61 9.43 0.68
N ALA A 78 -2.19 10.68 0.45
CA ALA A 78 -0.78 11.02 0.34
C ALA A 78 0.01 10.77 1.63
N ASP A 79 -0.60 10.99 2.80
CA ASP A 79 -0.01 10.68 4.11
C ASP A 79 0.20 9.16 4.28
N PHE A 80 -0.79 8.33 3.92
CA PHE A 80 -0.59 6.87 3.91
C PHE A 80 0.47 6.44 2.91
N PHE A 81 0.44 6.98 1.71
CA PHE A 81 1.43 6.71 0.66
C PHE A 81 2.86 6.96 1.16
N THR A 82 3.14 8.16 1.67
CA THR A 82 4.49 8.55 2.13
C THR A 82 4.95 7.73 3.33
N LYS A 83 4.03 7.33 4.22
CA LYS A 83 4.35 6.42 5.34
C LYS A 83 4.73 5.01 4.88
N ILE A 84 4.10 4.51 3.81
CA ILE A 84 4.44 3.19 3.24
C ILE A 84 5.78 3.28 2.50
N GLU A 85 5.98 4.33 1.70
CA GLU A 85 7.25 4.61 1.02
C GLU A 85 8.39 4.67 2.03
N PHE A 86 8.25 5.46 3.11
CA PHE A 86 9.23 5.52 4.18
C PHE A 86 9.49 4.14 4.81
N TYR A 87 8.45 3.35 5.06
CA TYR A 87 8.62 2.01 5.62
C TYR A 87 9.45 1.09 4.71
N ILE A 88 9.20 1.13 3.39
CA ILE A 88 9.92 0.35 2.38
C ILE A 88 11.38 0.79 2.28
N GLU A 89 11.62 2.10 2.22
CA GLU A 89 12.97 2.65 2.16
C GLU A 89 13.80 2.23 3.37
N ASN A 90 13.21 2.23 4.57
CA ASN A 90 13.92 1.76 5.77
C ASN A 90 14.19 0.25 5.75
N PHE A 91 13.34 -0.56 5.11
CA PHE A 91 13.60 -1.98 4.92
C PHE A 91 14.78 -2.22 3.98
N ARG A 92 14.85 -1.50 2.85
CA ARG A 92 15.92 -1.66 1.85
C ARG A 92 17.29 -1.20 2.33
N ASN A 93 17.33 -0.24 3.24
CA ASN A 93 18.57 0.31 3.80
C ASN A 93 19.07 -0.45 5.04
N TYR A 94 18.44 -1.58 5.41
CA TYR A 94 18.79 -2.43 6.54
C TYR A 94 19.54 -3.69 6.09
#